data_AF-A0AAU1FDH5-F1
#
_entry.id   AF-A0AAU1FDH5-F1
#
_cell.length_a   1.000
_cell.length_b   1.000
_cell.length_c   1.000
_cell.angle_alpha   90.00
_cell.angle_beta   90.00
_cell.angle_gamma   90.00
#
_symmetry.space_group_name_H-M   'P 1'
#
loop_
_entity.id
_entity.type
_entity.pdbx_description
1 polymer ?
#
loop_
_entity_poly.entity_id
_entity_poly.type
_entity_poly.pdbx_seq_one_letter_code
_entity_poly.pdbx_strand_id
1 'polypeptide(L)'
;MTDGRYAPPRPDVLARSALLIPIAVFLLMWLKKGHLSTPGALLTGVALLAGGMLSAFTHLSTLRLKVKEWVGVSEVSRYEVEKGMLDETAAHLLTGSLLCAFDVASLVIGMNVSVTKEGHLYGFWAALSAAISSYVLVIFVFLVPRLYSAYVEINDVSPNLNGFVGLKRKRRQPPGR
;
A
#
# COMPACT_ATOMS: atom_id res chain seq x y z
N MET A 1 10.75 15.51 24.03
CA MET A 1 9.40 15.43 24.60
C MET A 1 8.41 15.86 23.54
N THR A 2 8.00 14.93 22.69
CA THR A 2 6.90 15.08 21.74
C THR A 2 5.61 14.87 22.54
N ASP A 3 4.81 15.93 22.65
CA ASP A 3 3.54 15.91 23.37
C ASP A 3 2.62 14.91 22.66
N GLY A 4 2.31 13.78 23.32
CA GLY A 4 1.57 12.62 22.81
C GLY A 4 0.09 12.88 22.53
N ARG A 5 -0.22 14.02 21.91
CA ARG A 5 -1.55 14.33 21.42
C ARG A 5 -1.67 13.81 20.00
N TYR A 6 -2.06 12.54 19.89
CA TYR A 6 -2.70 12.04 18.68
C TYR A 6 -3.87 12.97 18.37
N ALA A 7 -3.75 13.78 17.31
CA ALA A 7 -4.88 14.53 16.80
C ALA A 7 -5.99 13.51 16.47
N PRO A 8 -7.26 13.75 16.88
CA PRO A 8 -8.33 12.80 16.62
C PRO A 8 -8.35 12.49 15.12
N PRO A 9 -8.38 11.20 14.73
CA PRO A 9 -8.28 10.81 13.33
C PRO A 9 -9.39 11.52 12.55
N ARG A 10 -9.00 12.49 11.71
CA ARG A 10 -9.94 13.11 10.79
C ARG A 10 -10.51 11.99 9.93
N PRO A 11 -11.84 11.92 9.73
CA PRO A 11 -12.43 10.88 8.91
C PRO A 11 -11.79 10.94 7.54
N ASP A 12 -11.00 9.92 7.22
CA ASP A 12 -10.15 9.91 6.05
C ASP A 12 -11.01 9.64 4.82
N VAL A 13 -11.68 10.69 4.33
CA VAL A 13 -12.65 10.63 3.22
C VAL A 13 -11.98 10.05 1.98
N LEU A 14 -10.69 10.33 1.80
CA LEU A 14 -9.85 9.76 0.74
C LEU A 14 -9.75 8.24 0.87
N ALA A 15 -9.37 7.73 2.04
CA ALA A 15 -9.31 6.28 2.29
C ALA A 15 -10.68 5.60 2.15
N ARG A 16 -11.76 6.25 2.59
CA ARG A 16 -13.13 5.75 2.43
C ARG A 16 -13.58 5.73 0.97
N SER A 17 -13.28 6.78 0.21
CA SER A 17 -13.60 6.85 -1.22
C SER A 17 -12.82 5.82 -2.04
N ALA A 18 -11.55 5.59 -1.69
CA ALA A 18 -10.71 4.58 -2.30
C ALA A 18 -11.26 3.16 -2.13
N LEU A 19 -11.89 2.88 -0.97
CA LEU A 19 -12.55 1.61 -0.68
C LEU A 19 -13.83 1.38 -1.52
N LEU A 20 -14.43 2.43 -2.06
CA LEU A 20 -15.61 2.32 -2.94
C LEU A 20 -15.24 2.02 -4.39
N ILE A 21 -14.00 2.29 -4.81
CA ILE A 21 -13.52 2.05 -6.18
C ILE A 21 -13.73 0.59 -6.63
N PRO A 22 -13.27 -0.43 -5.89
CA PRO A 22 -13.45 -1.83 -6.34
C PRO A 22 -14.91 -2.26 -6.43
N ILE A 23 -15.76 -1.76 -5.53
CA ILE A 23 -17.20 -2.03 -5.57
C ILE A 23 -17.82 -1.38 -6.81
N ALA A 24 -17.45 -0.13 -7.09
CA ALA A 24 -17.92 0.58 -8.28
C ALA A 24 -17.45 -0.11 -9.58
N VAL A 25 -16.20 -0.56 -9.65
CA VAL A 25 -15.65 -1.32 -10.78
C VAL A 25 -16.42 -2.63 -10.96
N PHE A 26 -16.65 -3.38 -9.88
CA PHE A 26 -17.43 -4.62 -9.92
C PHE A 26 -18.84 -4.37 -10.47
N LEU A 27 -19.56 -3.39 -9.91
CA LEU A 27 -20.93 -3.06 -10.31
C LEU A 27 -21.00 -2.57 -11.76
N LEU A 28 -20.05 -1.72 -12.18
CA LEU A 28 -20.00 -1.21 -13.54
C LEU A 28 -19.74 -2.35 -14.54
N MET A 29 -18.79 -3.24 -14.26
CA MET A 29 -18.53 -4.39 -15.11
C MET A 29 -19.70 -5.36 -15.13
N TRP A 30 -20.34 -5.62 -13.99
CA TRP A 30 -21.49 -6.51 -13.90
C TRP A 30 -22.70 -5.95 -14.67
N LEU A 31 -23.07 -4.70 -14.43
CA LEU A 31 -24.25 -4.07 -15.05
C LEU A 31 -24.08 -3.86 -16.56
N LYS A 32 -22.88 -3.49 -17.02
CA LYS A 32 -22.61 -3.30 -18.45
C LYS A 32 -22.24 -4.58 -19.19
N LYS A 33 -22.26 -5.75 -18.52
CA LYS A 33 -21.76 -7.02 -19.06
C LYS A 33 -20.36 -6.87 -19.65
N GLY A 34 -19.50 -6.13 -18.95
CA GLY A 34 -18.14 -5.87 -19.36
C GLY A 34 -17.32 -7.15 -19.47
N HIS A 35 -16.35 -7.13 -20.37
CA HIS A 35 -15.39 -8.20 -20.57
C HIS A 35 -13.96 -7.67 -20.39
N LEU A 36 -13.05 -8.56 -19.99
CA LEU A 36 -11.62 -8.31 -20.04
C LEU A 36 -11.10 -8.78 -21.39
N SER A 37 -10.64 -7.83 -22.20
CA SER A 37 -10.14 -8.13 -23.54
C SER A 37 -8.84 -8.95 -23.51
N THR A 38 -7.99 -8.70 -22.51
CA THR A 38 -6.66 -9.31 -22.36
C THR A 38 -6.42 -9.79 -20.91
N PRO A 39 -7.12 -10.84 -20.46
CA PRO A 39 -6.99 -11.35 -19.08
C PRO A 39 -5.56 -11.81 -18.76
N GLY A 40 -4.80 -12.29 -19.76
CA GLY A 40 -3.39 -12.66 -19.60
C GLY A 40 -2.49 -11.49 -19.23
N ALA A 41 -2.71 -10.30 -19.79
CA ALA A 41 -1.91 -9.11 -19.44
C ALA A 41 -2.17 -8.68 -18.00
N LEU A 42 -3.43 -8.76 -17.55
CA LEU A 42 -3.81 -8.47 -16.17
C LEU A 42 -3.17 -9.48 -15.21
N LEU A 43 -3.21 -10.78 -15.54
CA LEU A 43 -2.58 -11.85 -14.78
C LEU A 43 -1.07 -11.58 -14.58
N THR A 44 -0.36 -11.23 -15.65
CA THR A 44 1.07 -10.88 -15.55
C THR A 44 1.30 -9.66 -14.67
N GLY A 45 0.50 -8.61 -14.83
CA GLY A 45 0.61 -7.39 -14.01
C GLY A 45 0.41 -7.65 -12.52
N VAL A 46 -0.61 -8.43 -12.17
CA VAL A 46 -0.91 -8.80 -10.78
C VAL A 46 0.18 -9.69 -10.19
N ALA A 47 0.73 -10.63 -10.97
CA ALA A 47 1.85 -11.48 -10.53
C ALA A 47 3.12 -10.66 -10.25
N LEU A 48 3.44 -9.68 -11.11
CA LEU A 48 4.55 -8.76 -10.90
C LEU A 48 4.35 -7.90 -9.65
N LEU A 49 3.14 -7.39 -9.44
CA LEU A 49 2.79 -6.63 -8.23
C LEU A 49 2.94 -7.48 -6.96
N ALA A 50 2.50 -8.74 -6.99
CA ALA A 50 2.66 -9.67 -5.88
C ALA A 50 4.15 -9.86 -5.51
N GLY A 51 4.98 -10.13 -6.51
CA GLY A 51 6.43 -10.28 -6.34
C GLY A 51 7.10 -9.00 -5.81
N GLY A 52 6.72 -7.85 -6.35
CA GLY A 52 7.21 -6.54 -5.89
C GLY A 52 6.86 -6.25 -4.43
N MET A 53 5.62 -6.54 -4.02
CA MET A 53 5.18 -6.36 -2.63
C MET A 53 5.90 -7.31 -1.66
N LEU A 54 6.10 -8.58 -2.05
CA LEU A 54 6.86 -9.55 -1.24
C LEU A 54 8.34 -9.17 -1.12
N SER A 55 8.94 -8.65 -2.19
CA SER A 55 10.31 -8.12 -2.16
C SER A 55 10.41 -6.92 -1.21
N ALA A 56 9.51 -5.94 -1.33
CA ALA A 56 9.46 -4.79 -0.44
C ALA A 56 9.28 -5.21 1.03
N PHE A 57 8.39 -6.17 1.31
CA PHE A 57 8.20 -6.74 2.64
C PHE A 57 9.49 -7.36 3.20
N THR A 58 10.24 -8.11 2.37
CA THR A 58 11.52 -8.71 2.76
C THR A 58 12.55 -7.64 3.14
N HIS A 59 12.62 -6.55 2.37
CA HIS A 59 13.47 -5.40 2.69
C HIS A 59 13.06 -4.72 4.00
N LEU A 60 11.76 -4.52 4.24
CA LEU A 60 11.26 -3.95 5.51
C LEU A 60 11.56 -4.86 6.71
N SER A 61 11.42 -6.18 6.55
CA SER A 61 11.73 -7.16 7.60
C SER A 61 13.21 -7.09 8.01
N THR A 62 14.11 -6.97 7.01
CA THR A 62 15.54 -6.80 7.27
C THR A 62 15.83 -5.47 7.96
N LEU A 63 15.17 -4.38 7.53
CA LEU A 63 15.30 -3.07 8.16
C LEU A 63 14.84 -3.11 9.62
N ARG A 64 13.71 -3.76 9.92
CA ARG A 64 13.19 -3.92 11.27
C ARG A 64 14.18 -4.61 12.21
N LEU A 65 14.87 -5.65 11.72
CA LEU A 65 15.92 -6.33 12.48
C LEU A 65 17.11 -5.41 12.78
N LYS A 66 17.56 -4.64 11.79
CA LYS A 66 18.64 -3.65 11.97
C LYS A 66 18.26 -2.53 12.94
N VAL A 67 17.04 -2.00 12.84
CA VAL A 67 16.53 -0.99 13.79
C VAL A 67 16.46 -1.56 15.20
N LYS A 68 16.08 -2.85 15.35
CA LYS A 68 16.10 -3.51 16.66
C LYS A 68 17.51 -3.64 17.24
N GLU A 69 18.53 -3.83 16.40
CA GLU A 69 19.94 -3.91 16.81
C GLU A 69 20.51 -2.54 17.21
N TRP A 70 20.18 -1.48 16.47
CA TRP A 70 20.66 -0.11 16.75
C TRP A 70 20.02 0.53 17.97
N VAL A 71 18.76 0.20 18.27
CA VAL A 71 18.06 0.70 19.45
C VAL A 71 18.45 -0.14 20.65
N GLY A 72 19.62 0.18 21.23
CA GLY A 72 20.05 -0.34 22.53
C GLY A 72 19.09 0.06 23.67
N VAL A 73 19.30 -0.56 24.84
CA VAL A 73 18.41 -0.55 26.04
C VAL A 73 17.96 0.85 26.52
N SER A 74 18.62 1.93 26.09
CA SER A 74 18.42 3.30 26.57
C SER A 74 17.59 4.24 25.67
N GLU A 75 17.26 3.91 24.42
CA GLU A 75 16.52 4.82 23.50
C GLU A 75 15.15 4.29 23.02
N VAL A 76 14.54 3.38 23.80
CA VAL A 76 13.30 2.67 23.42
C VAL A 76 12.18 3.60 22.96
N SER A 77 11.96 4.73 23.65
CA SER A 77 10.82 5.63 23.37
C SER A 77 10.90 6.45 22.08
N ARG A 78 12.08 6.66 21.50
CA ARG A 78 12.22 7.51 20.30
C ARG A 78 11.77 6.80 19.03
N TYR A 79 11.94 5.47 18.98
CA TYR A 79 11.77 4.67 17.76
C TYR A 79 10.50 3.79 17.73
N GLU A 80 9.61 3.90 18.73
CA GLU A 80 8.40 3.07 18.78
C GLU A 80 7.39 3.44 17.69
N VAL A 81 7.31 4.73 17.33
CA VAL A 81 6.39 5.23 16.31
C VAL A 81 6.82 4.72 14.93
N GLU A 82 8.11 4.78 14.61
CA GLU A 82 8.68 4.29 13.36
C GLU A 82 8.52 2.77 13.24
N LYS A 83 8.76 2.01 14.32
CA LYS A 83 8.49 0.57 14.35
C LYS A 83 7.02 0.26 14.08
N GLY A 84 6.10 1.01 14.68
CA GLY A 84 4.66 0.88 14.43
C GLY A 84 4.27 1.14 12.98
N MET A 85 4.81 2.20 12.38
CA MET A 85 4.56 2.53 10.96
C MET A 85 5.14 1.48 10.00
N LEU A 86 6.33 0.95 10.31
CA LEU A 86 6.96 -0.14 9.54
C LEU A 86 6.13 -1.42 9.62
N ASP A 87 5.68 -1.81 10.82
CA ASP A 87 4.87 -3.01 11.02
C ASP A 87 3.50 -2.88 10.34
N GLU A 88 2.87 -1.71 10.41
CA GLU A 88 1.61 -1.44 9.69
C GLU A 88 1.79 -1.51 8.17
N THR A 89 2.87 -0.93 7.64
CA THR A 89 3.18 -0.97 6.21
C THR A 89 3.49 -2.40 5.74
N ALA A 90 4.24 -3.16 6.54
CA ALA A 90 4.54 -4.56 6.28
C ALA A 90 3.27 -5.42 6.23
N ALA A 91 2.31 -5.17 7.15
CA ALA A 91 1.01 -5.84 7.13
C ALA A 91 0.25 -5.54 5.83
N HIS A 92 0.20 -4.28 5.38
CA HIS A 92 -0.47 -3.91 4.13
C HIS A 92 0.18 -4.54 2.90
N LEU A 93 1.52 -4.61 2.84
CA LEU A 93 2.24 -5.30 1.76
C LEU A 93 1.92 -6.79 1.72
N LEU A 94 1.87 -7.45 2.88
CA LEU A 94 1.53 -8.87 2.97
C LEU A 94 0.08 -9.11 2.55
N THR A 95 -0.87 -8.32 3.07
CA THR A 95 -2.28 -8.40 2.67
C THR A 95 -2.46 -8.13 1.17
N GLY A 96 -1.78 -7.13 0.61
CA GLY A 96 -1.79 -6.83 -0.83
C GLY A 96 -1.26 -8.00 -1.66
N SER A 97 -0.16 -8.64 -1.23
CA SER A 97 0.39 -9.83 -1.91
C SER A 97 -0.57 -11.03 -1.88
N LEU A 98 -1.28 -11.23 -0.77
CA LEU A 98 -2.28 -12.29 -0.64
C LEU A 98 -3.49 -12.03 -1.54
N LEU A 99 -3.95 -10.79 -1.61
CA LEU A 99 -5.00 -10.36 -2.55
C LEU A 99 -4.60 -10.59 -4.00
N CYS A 100 -3.35 -10.28 -4.38
CA CYS A 100 -2.85 -10.64 -5.70
C CYS A 100 -2.92 -12.15 -5.97
N ALA A 101 -2.61 -12.99 -4.98
CA ALA A 101 -2.69 -14.44 -5.15
C ALA A 101 -4.15 -14.91 -5.37
N PHE A 102 -5.11 -14.33 -4.64
CA PHE A 102 -6.53 -14.58 -4.86
C PHE A 102 -7.00 -14.10 -6.24
N ASP A 103 -6.52 -12.95 -6.69
CA ASP A 103 -6.85 -12.40 -8.01
C ASP A 103 -6.27 -13.27 -9.15
N VAL A 104 -5.00 -13.71 -9.01
CA VAL A 104 -4.38 -14.68 -9.91
C VAL A 104 -5.18 -15.97 -9.97
N ALA A 105 -5.60 -16.51 -8.83
CA ALA A 105 -6.44 -17.72 -8.79
C ALA A 105 -7.80 -17.49 -9.47
N SER A 106 -8.46 -16.36 -9.20
CA SER A 106 -9.71 -15.95 -9.85
C SER A 106 -9.56 -15.83 -11.37
N LEU A 107 -8.50 -15.19 -11.84
CA LEU A 107 -8.20 -15.03 -13.26
C LEU A 107 -7.93 -16.38 -13.92
N VAL A 108 -7.12 -17.24 -13.31
CA VAL A 108 -6.82 -18.57 -13.86
C VAL A 108 -8.09 -19.42 -13.94
N ILE A 109 -8.91 -19.45 -12.89
CA ILE A 109 -10.19 -20.19 -12.90
C ILE A 109 -11.12 -19.60 -13.96
N GLY A 110 -11.26 -18.27 -14.00
CA GLY A 110 -12.08 -17.57 -14.98
C GLY A 110 -11.63 -17.84 -16.41
N MET A 111 -10.33 -17.86 -16.67
CA MET A 111 -9.75 -18.16 -17.98
C MET A 111 -10.01 -19.60 -18.43
N ASN A 112 -10.22 -20.53 -17.50
CA ASN A 112 -10.54 -21.92 -17.82
C ASN A 112 -12.04 -22.18 -17.98
N VAL A 113 -12.91 -21.41 -17.31
CA VAL A 113 -14.35 -21.69 -17.23
C VAL A 113 -15.21 -20.69 -18.03
N SER A 114 -14.72 -19.48 -18.28
CA SER A 114 -15.56 -18.35 -18.71
C SER A 114 -14.90 -17.47 -19.77
N VAL A 115 -14.33 -18.10 -20.78
CA VAL A 115 -13.68 -17.42 -21.92
C VAL A 115 -14.52 -17.54 -23.18
N THR A 116 -14.66 -16.44 -23.93
CA THR A 116 -15.32 -16.44 -25.24
C THR A 116 -14.43 -17.07 -26.31
N LYS A 117 -14.98 -17.35 -27.49
CA LYS A 117 -14.21 -17.85 -28.65
C LYS A 117 -13.06 -16.92 -29.07
N GLU A 118 -13.16 -15.65 -28.71
CA GLU A 118 -12.17 -14.59 -28.99
C GLU A 118 -11.10 -14.46 -27.89
N GLY A 119 -11.18 -15.27 -26.82
CA GLY A 119 -10.24 -15.20 -25.70
C GLY A 119 -10.59 -14.16 -24.64
N HIS A 120 -11.78 -13.55 -24.70
CA HIS A 120 -12.21 -12.55 -23.72
C HIS A 120 -12.82 -13.21 -22.49
N LEU A 121 -12.39 -12.76 -21.31
CA LEU A 121 -12.96 -13.21 -20.04
C LEU A 121 -14.23 -12.39 -19.77
N TYR A 122 -15.36 -13.06 -19.49
CA TYR A 122 -16.66 -12.41 -19.30
C TYR A 122 -17.37 -12.89 -18.03
N GLY A 123 -18.42 -12.16 -17.65
CA GLY A 123 -19.30 -12.54 -16.56
C GLY A 123 -18.71 -12.29 -15.17
N PHE A 124 -19.06 -13.16 -14.22
CA PHE A 124 -18.72 -12.99 -12.80
C PHE A 124 -17.21 -12.95 -12.57
N TRP A 125 -16.46 -13.86 -13.19
CA TRP A 125 -15.00 -13.93 -13.03
C TRP A 125 -14.27 -12.70 -13.58
N ALA A 126 -14.80 -12.10 -14.66
CA ALA A 126 -14.25 -10.86 -15.19
C ALA A 126 -14.46 -9.70 -14.21
N ALA A 127 -15.69 -9.54 -13.71
CA ALA A 127 -16.03 -8.49 -12.77
C ALA A 127 -15.29 -8.66 -11.43
N LEU A 128 -15.20 -9.88 -10.91
CA LEU A 128 -14.50 -10.20 -9.67
C LEU A 128 -13.00 -9.87 -9.77
N SER A 129 -12.34 -10.33 -10.83
CA SER A 129 -10.90 -10.10 -11.01
C SER A 129 -10.61 -8.61 -11.22
N ALA A 130 -11.42 -7.91 -12.01
CA ALA A 130 -11.27 -6.47 -12.18
C ALA A 130 -11.46 -5.70 -10.86
N ALA A 131 -12.39 -6.13 -10.02
CA ALA A 131 -12.61 -5.53 -8.70
C ALA A 131 -11.39 -5.74 -7.79
N ILE A 132 -10.88 -6.97 -7.69
CA ILE A 132 -9.70 -7.27 -6.86
C ILE A 132 -8.47 -6.54 -7.38
N SER A 133 -8.20 -6.60 -8.69
CA SER A 133 -7.10 -5.87 -9.33
C SER A 133 -7.16 -4.36 -9.06
N SER A 134 -8.35 -3.75 -9.13
CA SER A 134 -8.50 -2.32 -8.83
C SER A 134 -8.22 -2.01 -7.36
N TYR A 135 -8.63 -2.88 -6.44
CA TYR A 135 -8.33 -2.74 -5.01
C TYR A 135 -6.83 -2.85 -4.73
N VAL A 136 -6.16 -3.83 -5.33
CA VAL A 136 -4.70 -4.00 -5.26
C VAL A 136 -3.98 -2.75 -5.78
N LEU A 137 -4.41 -2.21 -6.92
CA LEU A 137 -3.83 -1.00 -7.50
C LEU A 137 -3.96 0.20 -6.55
N VAL A 138 -5.13 0.35 -5.93
CA VAL A 138 -5.39 1.41 -4.95
C VAL A 138 -4.48 1.26 -3.73
N ILE A 139 -4.40 0.07 -3.14
CA ILE A 139 -3.49 -0.22 -2.03
C ILE A 139 -2.04 0.10 -2.41
N PHE A 140 -1.61 -0.32 -3.60
CA PHE A 140 -0.26 -0.08 -4.09
C PHE A 140 0.04 1.43 -4.19
N VAL A 141 -0.87 2.22 -4.74
CA VAL A 141 -0.73 3.68 -4.83
C VAL A 141 -0.64 4.34 -3.45
N PHE A 142 -1.36 3.84 -2.44
CA PHE A 142 -1.24 4.35 -1.06
C PHE A 142 0.01 3.88 -0.31
N LEU A 143 0.53 2.70 -0.65
CA LEU A 143 1.77 2.18 -0.07
C LEU A 143 2.99 3.00 -0.47
N VAL A 144 3.09 3.41 -1.73
CA VAL A 144 4.24 4.18 -2.25
C VAL A 144 4.58 5.41 -1.41
N PRO A 145 3.68 6.37 -1.14
CA PRO A 145 3.99 7.54 -0.34
C PRO A 145 4.29 7.19 1.13
N ARG A 146 3.68 6.13 1.68
CA ARG A 146 3.98 5.65 3.04
C ARG A 146 5.40 5.09 3.13
N LEU A 147 5.81 4.26 2.17
CA LEU A 147 7.18 3.76 2.09
C LEU A 147 8.19 4.90 1.91
N TYR A 148 7.85 5.88 1.07
CA TYR A 148 8.71 7.06 0.87
C TYR A 148 8.86 7.90 2.14
N SER A 149 7.77 8.13 2.87
CA SER A 149 7.81 8.82 4.16
C SER A 149 8.69 8.10 5.17
N ALA A 150 8.53 6.77 5.30
CA ALA A 150 9.36 5.97 6.19
C ALA A 150 10.84 6.01 5.79
N TYR A 151 11.15 6.00 4.48
CA TYR A 151 12.51 6.15 3.98
C TYR A 151 13.13 7.50 4.36
N VAL A 152 12.41 8.60 4.15
CA VAL A 152 12.86 9.95 4.47
C VAL A 152 13.14 10.10 5.96
N GLU A 153 12.29 9.52 6.82
CA GLU A 153 12.39 9.61 8.27
C GLU A 153 13.54 8.75 8.82
N ILE A 154 13.71 7.51 8.34
CA ILE A 154 14.79 6.61 8.79
C ILE A 154 16.17 7.11 8.36
N ASN A 155 16.27 7.75 7.19
CA ASN A 155 17.56 8.26 6.68
C ASN A 155 17.84 9.72 7.10
N ASP A 156 17.02 10.30 7.98
CA ASP A 156 17.11 11.70 8.43
C ASP A 156 17.38 12.67 7.27
N VAL A 157 16.64 12.49 6.17
CA VAL A 157 16.89 13.23 4.92
C VAL A 157 16.63 14.72 5.18
N SER A 158 17.61 15.55 4.82
CA SER A 158 17.57 16.99 5.03
C SER A 158 16.22 17.62 4.63
N PRO A 159 15.64 18.51 5.46
CA PRO A 159 14.33 19.12 5.21
C PRO A 159 14.20 19.89 3.88
N ASN A 160 15.33 20.21 3.24
CA ASN A 160 15.35 20.88 1.95
C ASN A 160 15.26 19.91 0.75
N LEU A 161 15.35 18.60 0.98
CA LEU A 161 15.37 17.55 -0.05
C LEU A 161 14.25 16.52 0.13
N ASN A 162 13.43 16.63 1.18
CA ASN A 162 12.46 15.62 1.55
C ASN A 162 11.10 15.74 0.84
N GLY A 163 10.91 16.71 -0.07
CA GLY A 163 9.69 16.88 -0.86
C GLY A 163 8.44 17.30 -0.06
N PHE A 164 8.52 17.36 1.28
CA PHE A 164 7.47 17.87 2.15
C PHE A 164 7.83 19.31 2.53
N VAL A 165 7.01 20.29 2.13
CA VAL A 165 7.25 21.71 2.41
C VAL A 165 7.40 21.92 3.91
N GLY A 166 8.65 22.11 4.36
CA GLY A 166 9.01 22.25 5.76
C GLY A 166 8.35 23.49 6.36
N LEU A 167 7.44 23.29 7.30
CA LEU A 167 7.06 24.34 8.25
C LEU A 167 8.33 24.73 9.02
N LYS A 168 8.89 25.90 8.67
CA LYS A 168 10.03 26.53 9.36
C LYS A 168 9.82 26.43 10.87
N ARG A 169 10.57 25.54 11.52
CA ARG A 169 10.66 25.45 12.97
C ARG A 169 11.31 26.75 13.46
N LYS A 170 10.48 27.68 13.95
CA LYS A 170 10.91 28.95 14.54
C LYS A 170 11.80 28.62 15.75
N ARG A 171 13.13 28.67 15.56
CA ARG A 171 14.13 28.59 16.65
C ARG A 171 13.74 29.64 17.69
N ARG A 172 13.32 29.21 18.87
CA ARG A 172 13.32 30.09 20.06
C ARG A 172 14.79 30.27 20.45
N GLN A 173 15.30 31.49 20.27
CA GLN A 173 16.55 31.94 20.88
C GLN A 173 16.46 31.85 22.41
N PRO A 174 17.59 31.63 23.09
CA PRO A 174 17.63 31.41 24.54
C PRO A 174 17.35 32.72 25.29
N PRO A 175 16.73 32.69 26.48
CA PRO A 175 16.84 33.82 27.38
C PRO A 175 18.28 33.87 27.88
N GLY A 176 19.02 34.89 27.44
CA GLY A 176 20.28 35.24 28.07
C GLY A 176 20.03 35.68 29.51
N ARG A 177 20.80 35.11 30.43
CA ARG A 177 21.49 35.77 31.53
C ARG A 177 22.35 34.76 32.27
#